data_AF-G2ZPL3-F1
#
_entry.id   AF-G2ZPL3-F1
#
_cell.length_a   1.000
_cell.length_b   1.000
_cell.length_c   1.000
_cell.angle_alpha   90.00
_cell.angle_beta   90.00
_cell.angle_gamma   90.00
#
_symmetry.space_group_name_H-M   'P 1'
#
loop_
_entity.id
_entity.type
_entity.pdbx_description
1 polymer ?
#
loop_
_entity_poly.entity_id
_entity_poly.type
_entity_poly.pdbx_seq_one_letter_code
_entity_poly.pdbx_strand_id
1 'polypeptide(L)'
;MSGDTGANPRYFLVVCLAISGCSQRNMTDSQFTLSSGVKLVKDTQCSTTPATTSLASRRATNSHQVSVTGYFACQSQLEPPFLTMDNEGKVTLVLVPRRHFLEFASTCECSRSMTIDISGRLTAGQTLYVLNDREVVGHVVVP
;
A
#
# COMPACT_ATOMS: atom_id res chain seq x y z
N MET A 1 -37.89 34.87 55.83
CA MET A 1 -36.50 34.74 56.30
C MET A 1 -35.79 33.87 55.28
N SER A 2 -35.34 34.44 54.15
CA SER A 2 -34.05 35.12 53.95
C SER A 2 -32.86 34.18 54.16
N GLY A 3 -32.13 33.93 53.08
CA GLY A 3 -30.89 33.14 53.04
C GLY A 3 -30.40 32.93 51.61
N ASP A 4 -30.18 34.04 50.92
CA ASP A 4 -29.63 34.15 49.57
C ASP A 4 -28.11 33.85 49.57
N THR A 5 -27.58 33.20 48.53
CA THR A 5 -26.23 33.43 47.96
C THR A 5 -25.90 32.39 46.89
N GLY A 6 -25.52 32.86 45.70
CA GLY A 6 -24.61 32.10 44.85
C GLY A 6 -24.91 32.11 43.36
N ALA A 7 -24.72 33.29 42.75
CA ALA A 7 -24.62 33.44 41.31
C ALA A 7 -23.65 32.42 40.67
N ASN A 8 -24.04 31.85 39.52
CA ASN A 8 -23.32 32.00 38.24
C ASN A 8 -23.99 31.15 37.15
N PRO A 9 -24.58 31.75 36.11
CA PRO A 9 -24.92 31.04 34.89
C PRO A 9 -23.61 30.75 34.17
N ARG A 10 -23.02 29.58 34.43
CA ARG A 10 -21.87 29.09 33.66
C ARG A 10 -22.37 28.74 32.26
N TYR A 11 -22.33 29.76 31.40
CA TYR A 11 -22.10 29.72 29.97
C TYR A 11 -21.66 28.33 29.50
N PHE A 12 -22.63 27.50 29.12
CA PHE A 12 -22.36 26.29 28.36
C PHE A 12 -22.21 26.70 26.89
N LEU A 13 -21.12 27.43 26.63
CA LEU A 13 -20.72 27.85 25.29
C LEU A 13 -20.07 26.61 24.64
N VAL A 14 -20.92 25.71 24.13
CA VAL A 14 -20.44 24.63 23.26
C VAL A 14 -20.00 25.28 21.97
N VAL A 15 -18.69 25.47 21.85
CA VAL A 15 -18.03 25.87 20.61
C VAL A 15 -18.31 24.78 19.58
N CYS A 16 -19.27 25.04 18.69
CA CYS A 16 -19.35 24.33 17.42
C CYS A 16 -18.06 24.65 16.66
N LEU A 17 -17.05 23.78 16.78
CA LEU A 17 -15.92 23.75 15.86
C LEU A 17 -16.49 23.49 14.47
N ALA A 18 -16.77 24.56 13.74
CA ALA A 18 -16.98 24.54 12.31
C ALA A 18 -15.69 23.96 11.70
N ILE A 19 -15.73 22.68 11.35
CA ILE A 19 -14.73 22.04 10.51
C ILE A 19 -14.99 22.53 9.07
N SER A 20 -14.86 23.83 8.87
CA SER A 20 -14.84 24.45 7.56
C SER A 20 -13.41 24.39 7.05
N GLY A 21 -13.16 23.51 6.08
CA GLY A 21 -12.04 23.70 5.16
C GLY A 21 -11.11 22.52 4.94
N CYS A 22 -11.62 21.31 4.67
CA CYS A 22 -10.94 20.52 3.63
C CYS A 22 -11.46 21.05 2.29
N SER A 23 -10.73 21.98 1.67
CA SER A 23 -10.99 22.26 0.27
C SER A 23 -10.69 20.97 -0.48
N GLN A 24 -11.71 20.40 -1.08
CA GLN A 24 -11.55 19.30 -2.02
C GLN A 24 -10.87 19.93 -3.24
N ARG A 25 -9.54 20.06 -3.18
CA ARG A 25 -8.74 20.36 -4.36
C ARG A 25 -9.12 19.27 -5.34
N ASN A 26 -9.70 19.66 -6.47
CA ASN A 26 -9.93 18.78 -7.61
C ASN A 26 -8.58 18.16 -7.98
N MET A 27 -8.28 17.02 -7.39
CA MET A 27 -7.27 16.11 -7.88
C MET A 27 -7.85 15.65 -9.21
N THR A 28 -7.31 16.20 -10.29
CA THR A 28 -7.47 15.65 -11.62
C THR A 28 -7.32 14.14 -11.52
N ASP A 29 -8.28 13.39 -12.05
CA ASP A 29 -8.50 11.92 -11.93
C ASP A 29 -7.33 11.00 -12.36
N SER A 30 -6.11 11.52 -12.45
CA SER A 30 -4.92 10.80 -12.89
C SER A 30 -4.06 10.22 -11.76
N GLN A 31 -4.31 10.52 -10.48
CA GLN A 31 -3.34 10.20 -9.41
C GLN A 31 -3.59 8.91 -8.62
N PHE A 32 -4.74 8.25 -8.76
CA PHE A 32 -4.97 6.94 -8.13
C PHE A 32 -5.83 6.06 -9.04
N THR A 33 -5.17 5.19 -9.82
CA THR A 33 -5.87 4.11 -10.52
C THR A 33 -5.68 2.83 -9.73
N LEU A 34 -6.49 2.68 -8.68
CA LEU A 34 -6.39 1.61 -7.67
C LEU A 34 -6.59 0.17 -8.20
N SER A 35 -6.88 -0.05 -9.49
CA SER A 35 -7.19 -1.41 -9.96
C SER A 35 -6.94 -1.73 -11.44
N SER A 36 -6.70 -0.77 -12.32
CA SER A 36 -6.58 -1.08 -13.75
C SER A 36 -5.13 -1.35 -14.16
N GLY A 37 -4.86 -2.62 -14.44
CA GLY A 37 -3.63 -3.08 -15.09
C GLY A 37 -2.61 -3.77 -14.18
N VAL A 38 -2.88 -4.02 -12.90
CA VAL A 38 -1.96 -4.75 -12.00
C VAL A 38 -2.64 -6.03 -11.53
N LYS A 39 -1.99 -7.18 -11.73
CA LYS A 39 -2.58 -8.49 -11.39
C LYS A 39 -1.54 -9.43 -10.80
N LEU A 40 -1.86 -10.02 -9.64
CA LEU A 40 -1.11 -11.15 -9.13
C LEU A 40 -1.39 -12.37 -10.01
N VAL A 41 -0.35 -12.89 -10.66
CA VAL A 41 -0.43 -14.04 -11.59
C VAL A 41 -0.04 -15.34 -10.90
N LYS A 42 1.00 -15.27 -10.08
CA LYS A 42 1.52 -16.43 -9.36
C LYS A 42 1.89 -16.02 -7.95
N ASP A 43 1.59 -16.89 -7.00
CA ASP A 43 1.95 -16.74 -5.59
C ASP A 43 2.28 -18.14 -5.07
N THR A 44 3.54 -18.36 -4.69
CA THR A 44 3.94 -19.64 -4.11
C THR A 44 3.49 -19.71 -2.66
N GLN A 45 3.17 -20.92 -2.21
CA GLN A 45 2.98 -21.16 -0.80
C GLN A 45 4.21 -20.76 0.01
N CYS A 46 3.94 -20.32 1.23
CA CYS A 46 4.91 -20.01 2.26
C CYS A 46 5.88 -21.20 2.47
N SER A 47 7.17 -20.94 2.35
CA SER A 47 8.23 -21.93 2.53
C SER A 47 9.19 -21.52 3.65
N THR A 48 9.57 -22.48 4.49
CA THR A 48 10.58 -22.27 5.54
C THR A 48 12.01 -22.41 5.01
N THR A 49 12.17 -22.83 3.76
CA THR A 49 13.49 -22.90 3.12
C THR A 49 14.02 -21.47 2.94
N PRO A 50 15.25 -21.17 3.40
CA PRO A 50 15.86 -19.87 3.19
C PRO A 50 15.89 -19.53 1.70
N ALA A 51 15.46 -18.32 1.37
CA ALA A 51 15.54 -17.79 0.01
C ALA A 51 16.30 -16.46 0.02
N THR A 52 17.04 -16.22 -1.05
CA THR A 52 17.63 -14.91 -1.31
C THR A 52 16.54 -13.99 -1.85
N THR A 53 16.38 -12.82 -1.23
CA THR A 53 15.52 -11.77 -1.77
C THR A 53 15.96 -11.43 -3.19
N SER A 54 15.05 -11.49 -4.14
CA SER A 54 15.33 -11.20 -5.54
C SER A 54 14.16 -10.51 -6.21
N LEU A 55 14.51 -9.62 -7.12
CA LEU A 55 13.56 -8.85 -7.89
C LEU A 55 14.00 -8.88 -9.35
N ALA A 56 13.06 -9.19 -10.24
CA ALA A 56 13.28 -9.21 -11.67
C ALA A 56 12.09 -8.60 -12.40
N SER A 57 12.35 -7.88 -13.48
CA SER A 57 11.33 -7.40 -14.41
C SER A 57 11.64 -7.91 -15.81
N ARG A 58 10.61 -8.36 -16.52
CA ARG A 58 10.70 -8.72 -17.93
C ARG A 58 9.55 -8.12 -18.71
N ARG A 59 9.81 -7.78 -19.97
CA ARG A 59 8.77 -7.37 -20.91
C ARG A 59 8.01 -8.61 -21.40
N ALA A 60 6.68 -8.54 -21.39
CA ALA A 60 5.77 -9.42 -22.09
C ALA A 60 5.07 -8.62 -23.21
N THR A 61 4.33 -9.28 -24.09
CA THR A 61 3.82 -8.68 -25.34
C THR A 61 3.09 -7.35 -25.14
N ASN A 62 2.23 -7.25 -24.11
CA ASN A 62 1.44 -6.06 -23.79
C ASN A 62 1.53 -5.65 -22.31
N SER A 63 2.52 -6.18 -21.59
CA SER A 63 2.64 -6.00 -20.14
C SER A 63 4.09 -6.16 -19.68
N HIS A 64 4.34 -5.85 -18.42
CA HIS A 64 5.58 -6.17 -17.73
C HIS A 64 5.29 -7.18 -16.63
N GLN A 65 6.12 -8.20 -16.53
CA GLN A 65 6.04 -9.16 -15.44
C GLN A 65 7.15 -8.90 -14.46
N VAL A 66 6.75 -8.66 -13.22
CA VAL A 66 7.63 -8.41 -12.08
C VAL A 66 7.58 -9.63 -11.19
N SER A 67 8.73 -10.28 -11.04
CA SER A 67 8.90 -11.41 -10.13
C SER A 67 9.61 -10.94 -8.87
N VAL A 68 9.00 -11.21 -7.72
CA VAL A 68 9.51 -10.85 -6.40
C VAL A 68 9.66 -12.12 -5.58
N THR A 69 10.84 -12.37 -5.05
CA THR A 69 11.06 -13.40 -4.03
C THR A 69 11.59 -12.72 -2.79
N GLY A 70 11.05 -13.07 -1.63
CA GLY A 70 11.45 -12.46 -0.36
C GLY A 70 10.72 -13.08 0.82
N TYR A 71 10.88 -12.46 1.98
CA TYR A 71 10.22 -12.85 3.20
C TYR A 71 8.89 -12.09 3.35
N PHE A 72 7.83 -12.82 3.67
CA PHE A 72 6.49 -12.29 3.85
C PHE A 72 5.86 -12.89 5.10
N ALA A 73 4.90 -12.17 5.69
CA ALA A 73 4.13 -12.67 6.82
C ALA A 73 3.51 -14.04 6.51
N CYS A 74 3.73 -15.01 7.40
CA CYS A 74 3.14 -16.34 7.30
C CYS A 74 1.62 -16.27 7.29
N GLN A 75 0.98 -17.20 6.57
CA GLN A 75 -0.49 -17.35 6.50
C GLN A 75 -1.26 -16.09 6.03
N SER A 76 -0.58 -15.03 5.64
CA SER A 76 -1.20 -13.84 5.10
C SER A 76 -1.66 -14.08 3.65
N GLN A 77 -2.89 -13.67 3.36
CA GLN A 77 -3.33 -13.48 1.98
C GLN A 77 -2.81 -12.12 1.50
N LEU A 78 -2.32 -12.01 0.27
CA LEU A 78 -1.96 -10.69 -0.26
C LEU A 78 -3.22 -9.93 -0.67
N GLU A 79 -3.32 -8.65 -0.31
CA GLU A 79 -4.28 -7.75 -0.93
C GLU A 79 -3.96 -7.59 -2.42
N PRO A 80 -4.94 -7.22 -3.27
CA PRO A 80 -4.68 -6.94 -4.67
C PRO A 80 -3.53 -5.92 -4.81
N PRO A 81 -2.43 -6.29 -5.49
CA PRO A 81 -1.29 -5.40 -5.64
C PRO A 81 -1.67 -4.18 -6.45
N PHE A 82 -1.08 -3.03 -6.12
CA PHE A 82 -1.33 -1.76 -6.80
C PHE A 82 -0.04 -0.97 -7.02
N LEU A 83 -0.11 0.03 -7.90
CA LEU A 83 0.99 0.93 -8.15
C LEU A 83 0.67 2.33 -7.62
N THR A 84 1.69 3.00 -7.13
CA THR A 84 1.69 4.45 -6.92
C THR A 84 2.73 5.07 -7.84
N MET A 85 2.47 6.28 -8.32
CA MET A 85 3.41 7.05 -9.13
C MET A 85 3.52 8.46 -8.54
N ASP A 86 4.74 8.95 -8.39
CA ASP A 86 4.96 10.33 -7.96
C ASP A 86 4.98 11.31 -9.15
N ASN A 87 5.12 12.60 -8.85
CA ASN A 87 5.18 13.64 -9.88
C ASN A 87 6.47 13.61 -10.71
N GLU A 88 7.48 12.83 -10.31
CA GLU A 88 8.74 12.65 -11.03
C GLU A 88 8.71 11.39 -11.93
N GLY A 89 7.60 10.66 -11.93
CA GLY A 89 7.42 9.43 -12.71
C GLY A 89 8.08 8.19 -12.08
N LYS A 90 8.49 8.24 -10.80
CA LYS A 90 8.94 7.06 -10.07
C LYS A 90 7.73 6.23 -9.70
N VAL A 91 7.81 4.94 -9.98
CA VAL A 91 6.70 4.01 -9.76
C VAL A 91 7.03 3.09 -8.60
N THR A 92 6.06 2.83 -7.73
CA THR A 92 6.19 1.88 -6.63
C THR A 92 5.09 0.84 -6.73
N LEU A 93 5.46 -0.44 -6.84
CA LEU A 93 4.57 -1.58 -6.66
C LEU A 93 4.42 -1.84 -5.17
N VAL A 94 3.19 -1.84 -4.68
CA VAL A 94 2.89 -2.03 -3.27
C VAL A 94 2.25 -3.39 -3.06
N LEU A 95 2.89 -4.19 -2.20
CA LEU A 95 2.45 -5.51 -1.77
C LEU A 95 2.05 -5.41 -0.29
N VAL A 96 0.77 -5.60 -0.01
CA VAL A 96 0.22 -5.50 1.36
C VAL A 96 -0.31 -6.86 1.78
N PRO A 97 0.19 -7.47 2.87
CA PRO A 97 -0.43 -8.63 3.45
C PRO A 97 -1.75 -8.23 4.11
N ARG A 98 -2.83 -8.92 3.75
CA ARG A 98 -4.12 -8.84 4.42
C ARG A 98 -4.01 -9.52 5.77
N ARG A 99 -3.99 -8.72 6.84
CA ARG A 99 -3.96 -9.22 8.22
C ARG A 99 -5.39 -9.45 8.70
N HIS A 100 -5.68 -10.61 9.29
CA HIS A 100 -6.96 -10.77 10.00
C HIS A 100 -6.90 -10.00 11.33
N PHE A 101 -8.00 -9.32 11.69
CA PHE A 101 -8.10 -8.47 12.89
C PHE A 101 -7.81 -9.22 14.22
N LEU A 102 -7.86 -10.55 14.20
CA LEU A 102 -7.57 -11.42 15.35
C LEU A 102 -6.14 -12.00 15.34
N GLU A 103 -5.39 -11.83 14.26
CA GLU A 103 -3.99 -12.22 14.15
C GLU A 103 -3.11 -11.09 14.69
N PHE A 104 -3.04 -11.00 16.02
CA PHE A 104 -2.02 -10.21 16.68
C PHE A 104 -0.65 -10.68 16.19
N ALA A 105 -0.03 -9.85 15.35
CA ALA A 105 1.40 -9.80 15.05
C ALA A 105 2.13 -11.15 15.17
N SER A 106 1.78 -12.14 14.34
CA SER A 106 2.69 -13.28 14.20
C SER A 106 3.99 -12.74 13.59
N THR A 107 5.09 -12.78 14.34
CA THR A 107 6.45 -12.45 13.85
C THR A 107 6.99 -13.50 12.87
N CYS A 108 6.11 -14.39 12.40
CA CYS A 108 6.46 -15.43 11.46
C CYS A 108 6.60 -14.83 10.08
N GLU A 109 7.78 -15.00 9.51
CA GLU A 109 8.06 -14.72 8.11
C GLU A 109 8.51 -16.00 7.41
N CYS A 110 8.18 -16.10 6.13
CA CYS A 110 8.59 -17.22 5.29
C CYS A 110 8.90 -16.75 3.88
N SER A 111 9.70 -17.55 3.17
CA SER A 111 10.03 -17.25 1.79
C SER A 111 8.82 -17.50 0.89
N ARG A 112 8.51 -16.53 0.05
CA ARG A 112 7.50 -16.64 -1.01
C ARG A 112 8.02 -15.99 -2.28
N SER A 113 7.59 -16.51 -3.41
CA SER A 113 7.85 -15.97 -4.73
C SER A 113 6.51 -15.62 -5.39
N MET A 114 6.42 -14.40 -5.89
CA MET A 114 5.24 -13.84 -6.51
C MET A 114 5.58 -13.33 -7.90
N THR A 115 4.62 -13.44 -8.82
CA THR A 115 4.70 -12.84 -10.16
C THR A 115 3.51 -11.92 -10.33
N ILE A 116 3.79 -10.65 -10.59
CA ILE A 116 2.80 -9.60 -10.82
C ILE A 116 2.89 -9.19 -12.29
N ASP A 117 1.75 -9.16 -12.97
CA ASP A 117 1.62 -8.62 -14.32
C ASP A 117 1.13 -7.17 -14.25
N ILE A 118 1.81 -6.29 -15.00
CA ILE A 118 1.56 -4.85 -15.03
C ILE A 118 1.38 -4.41 -16.48
N SER A 119 0.15 -4.07 -16.85
CA SER A 119 -0.27 -3.70 -18.20
C SER A 119 -0.51 -2.19 -18.33
N GLY A 120 0.16 -1.54 -19.29
CA GLY A 120 -0.10 -0.13 -19.66
C GLY A 120 0.24 0.93 -18.61
N ARG A 121 1.01 0.57 -17.58
CA ARG A 121 1.38 1.47 -16.45
C ARG A 121 2.86 1.74 -16.33
N LEU A 122 3.70 1.02 -17.07
CA LEU A 122 5.15 1.18 -17.00
C LEU A 122 5.71 1.63 -18.34
N THR A 123 6.69 2.53 -18.26
CA THR A 123 7.49 3.00 -19.39
C THR A 123 8.89 2.40 -19.31
N ALA A 124 9.45 1.99 -20.44
CA ALA A 124 10.82 1.49 -20.49
C ALA A 124 11.81 2.54 -19.97
N GLY A 125 12.81 2.10 -19.20
CA GLY A 125 13.83 2.97 -18.58
C GLY A 125 13.42 3.60 -17.25
N GLN A 126 12.15 3.55 -16.86
CA GLN A 126 11.73 4.06 -15.55
C GLN A 126 12.18 3.11 -14.42
N THR A 127 12.38 3.66 -13.21
CA THR A 127 12.65 2.86 -12.02
C THR A 127 11.34 2.44 -11.36
N LEU A 128 11.19 1.14 -11.14
CA LEU A 128 10.11 0.53 -10.36
C LEU A 128 10.67 0.08 -9.00
N TYR A 129 10.17 0.69 -7.93
CA TYR A 129 10.40 0.24 -6.56
C TYR A 129 9.37 -0.83 -6.19
N VAL A 130 9.74 -1.77 -5.33
CA VAL A 130 8.83 -2.76 -4.77
C VAL A 130 8.80 -2.63 -3.26
N LEU A 131 7.61 -2.38 -2.74
CA LEU A 131 7.34 -2.26 -1.32
C LEU A 131 6.58 -3.52 -0.85
N ASN A 132 7.07 -4.16 0.20
CA ASN A 132 6.38 -5.24 0.90
C ASN A 132 6.13 -4.80 2.34
N ASP A 133 4.86 -4.73 2.74
CA ASP A 133 4.47 -4.34 4.11
C ASP A 133 5.20 -3.09 4.63
N ARG A 134 5.28 -2.05 3.78
CA ARG A 134 5.94 -0.76 4.04
C ARG A 134 7.47 -0.78 4.06
N GLU A 135 8.10 -1.91 3.77
CA GLU A 135 9.55 -2.03 3.58
C GLU A 135 9.92 -2.10 2.10
N VAL A 136 11.04 -1.47 1.71
CA VAL A 136 11.57 -1.55 0.35
C VAL A 136 12.28 -2.90 0.18
N VAL A 137 11.72 -3.76 -0.66
CA VAL A 137 12.34 -5.04 -1.04
C VAL A 137 13.48 -4.82 -2.04
N GLY A 138 13.32 -3.82 -2.91
CA GLY A 138 14.30 -3.47 -3.92
C GLY A 138 13.73 -2.58 -5.00
N HIS A 139 14.49 -2.41 -6.07
CA HIS A 139 14.08 -1.69 -7.27
C HIS A 139 14.63 -2.36 -8.52
N VAL A 140 13.97 -2.13 -9.66
CA VAL A 140 14.41 -2.56 -10.99
C VAL A 140 14.16 -1.48 -12.01
N VAL A 141 15.00 -1.44 -13.04
CA VAL A 141 14.73 -0.64 -14.23
C VAL A 141 13.80 -1.42 -15.15
N VAL A 142 12.74 -0.78 -15.61
CA VAL A 142 11.77 -1.40 -16.52
C VAL A 142 12.42 -1.60 -17.90
N PRO A 143 12.43 -2.83 -18.44
CA PRO A 143 13.08 -3.13 -19.72
C PRO A 143 12.30 -2.65 -20.95
#